data_AF-A0A1I0ALI3-F1
#
_entry.id   AF-A0A1I0ALI3-F1
#
_cell.length_a   1.000
_cell.length_b   1.000
_cell.length_c   1.000
_cell.angle_alpha   90.00
_cell.angle_beta   90.00
_cell.angle_gamma   90.00
#
_symmetry.space_group_name_H-M   'P 1'
#
loop_
_entity.id
_entity.type
_entity.pdbx_description
1 polymer ?
#
loop_
_entity_poly.entity_id
_entity_poly.type
_entity_poly.pdbx_seq_one_letter_code
_entity_poly.pdbx_strand_id
1 'polypeptide(L)'
;MGRISYVQQEAAAYYRHIPAVPEFFAIHPDLKDWMAEDRWIAAFRKFSGVMGEIYRDIEIRPEAYGLPVVPVDEDRPSGEKAKHSWRAIKRIGDVIREIGRLGVASPNSLDIPAAELKAALKKIPKAALILMRLTDFGFVLRGLDHTGIGKGTEWIHIGYPAHPDLLAVLEAYALAEPYHPDDPHEFYYFDYKRLADRSLLPRDCVVRDLAAMTGGDAGLLLAGLHRHLTESLGLAYIYKDDGLEYVLHKKRVARIMIDFHRLEVQVVLKLKSMDRYMETIAALPAELKRYFEQDGCHYCSFQKATREYCKYRLHWCLEGENHVTCSFETFLFDRPSSGQAEALAELVRLEYAL
;
A
#
# COMPACT_ATOMS: atom_id res chain seq x y z
N MET A 1 23.92 -16.74 5.59
CA MET A 1 22.84 -15.99 4.89
C MET A 1 23.34 -14.58 4.66
N GLY A 2 23.29 -14.07 3.42
CA GLY A 2 23.64 -12.68 3.14
C GLY A 2 22.67 -11.72 3.84
N ARG A 3 23.13 -10.51 4.20
CA ARG A 3 22.26 -9.47 4.77
C ARG A 3 21.21 -9.08 3.73
N ILE A 4 19.95 -9.00 4.14
CA ILE A 4 18.85 -8.52 3.29
C ILE A 4 19.14 -7.07 2.89
N SER A 5 18.87 -6.72 1.64
CA SER A 5 19.00 -5.36 1.13
C SER A 5 17.67 -4.60 1.14
N TYR A 6 17.75 -3.27 1.14
CA TYR A 6 16.60 -2.37 1.12
C TYR A 6 15.65 -2.66 -0.05
N VAL A 7 16.16 -2.87 -1.26
CA VAL A 7 15.33 -3.21 -2.43
C VAL A 7 14.63 -4.57 -2.31
N GLN A 8 15.22 -5.53 -1.60
CA GLN A 8 14.59 -6.84 -1.37
C GLN A 8 13.43 -6.72 -0.38
N GLN A 9 13.59 -5.93 0.69
CA GLN A 9 12.49 -5.63 1.61
C GLN A 9 11.34 -4.91 0.91
N GLU A 10 11.67 -3.99 0.01
CA GLU A 10 10.69 -3.23 -0.76
C GLU A 10 9.96 -4.11 -1.78
N ALA A 11 10.68 -4.99 -2.48
CA ALA A 11 10.07 -5.95 -3.41
C ALA A 11 9.10 -6.89 -2.70
N ALA A 12 9.48 -7.38 -1.50
CA ALA A 12 8.61 -8.19 -0.66
C ALA A 12 7.36 -7.41 -0.20
N ALA A 13 7.52 -6.14 0.17
CA ALA A 13 6.40 -5.29 0.54
C ALA A 13 5.46 -5.06 -0.66
N TYR A 14 5.96 -4.68 -1.82
CA TYR A 14 5.16 -4.47 -3.03
C TYR A 14 4.41 -5.73 -3.45
N TYR A 15 5.05 -6.90 -3.38
CA TYR A 15 4.38 -8.18 -3.62
C TYR A 15 3.19 -8.39 -2.68
N ARG A 16 3.35 -8.11 -1.39
CA ARG A 16 2.26 -8.23 -0.41
C ARG A 16 1.13 -7.22 -0.64
N HIS A 17 1.44 -6.03 -1.15
CA HIS A 17 0.42 -5.03 -1.46
C HIS A 17 -0.45 -5.41 -2.66
N ILE A 18 -0.07 -6.40 -3.48
CA ILE A 18 -0.92 -6.84 -4.58
C ILE A 18 -2.18 -7.48 -3.99
N PRO A 19 -3.37 -6.86 -4.12
CA PRO A 19 -4.58 -7.41 -3.54
C PRO A 19 -4.95 -8.70 -4.24
N ALA A 20 -5.55 -9.63 -3.49
CA ALA A 20 -6.14 -10.81 -4.08
C ALA A 20 -7.27 -10.40 -5.03
N VAL A 21 -7.14 -10.75 -6.31
CA VAL A 21 -8.17 -10.45 -7.31
C VAL A 21 -9.42 -11.29 -7.01
N PRO A 22 -10.58 -10.68 -6.70
CA PRO A 22 -11.81 -11.41 -6.44
C PRO A 22 -12.20 -12.33 -7.59
N GLU A 23 -12.98 -13.38 -7.31
CA GLU A 23 -13.53 -14.23 -8.36
C GLU A 23 -14.40 -13.43 -9.34
N PHE A 24 -15.14 -12.45 -8.81
CA PHE A 24 -16.05 -11.60 -9.54
C PHE A 24 -15.94 -10.14 -9.06
N PHE A 25 -15.86 -9.21 -9.99
CA PHE A 25 -16.10 -7.78 -9.76
C PHE A 25 -16.56 -7.13 -11.06
N ALA A 26 -17.42 -6.12 -10.96
CA ALA A 26 -17.87 -5.41 -12.15
C ALA A 26 -16.71 -4.60 -12.75
N ILE A 27 -16.43 -4.81 -14.04
CA ILE A 27 -15.43 -4.04 -14.78
C ILE A 27 -15.98 -2.65 -15.11
N HIS A 28 -15.11 -1.63 -15.21
CA HIS A 28 -15.51 -0.29 -15.60
C HIS A 28 -16.23 -0.32 -16.96
N PRO A 29 -17.37 0.38 -17.14
CA PRO A 29 -18.16 0.34 -18.37
C PRO A 29 -17.34 0.59 -19.65
N ASP A 30 -16.44 1.57 -19.64
CA ASP A 30 -15.59 1.94 -20.79
C ASP A 30 -14.63 0.83 -21.25
N LEU A 31 -14.46 -0.24 -20.46
CA LEU A 31 -13.59 -1.37 -20.78
C LEU A 31 -14.38 -2.61 -21.26
N LYS A 32 -15.72 -2.62 -21.18
CA LYS A 32 -16.54 -3.81 -21.42
C LYS A 32 -16.74 -4.17 -22.89
N ASP A 33 -16.51 -3.24 -23.81
CA ASP A 33 -17.01 -3.38 -25.18
C ASP A 33 -16.29 -4.44 -26.04
N TRP A 34 -15.10 -4.89 -25.63
CA TRP A 34 -14.25 -5.74 -26.49
C TRP A 34 -13.82 -7.07 -25.87
N MET A 35 -14.12 -7.33 -24.59
CA MET A 35 -13.86 -8.60 -23.92
C MET A 35 -14.95 -8.88 -22.87
N ALA A 36 -15.37 -10.15 -22.78
CA ALA A 36 -16.32 -10.59 -21.76
C ALA A 36 -15.75 -10.41 -20.33
N GLU A 37 -16.61 -10.12 -19.36
CA GLU A 37 -16.22 -9.75 -17.99
C GLU A 37 -15.42 -10.87 -17.27
N ASP A 38 -15.84 -12.12 -17.42
CA ASP A 38 -15.13 -13.28 -16.86
C ASP A 38 -13.73 -13.46 -17.47
N ARG A 39 -13.61 -13.26 -18.78
CA ARG A 39 -12.35 -13.29 -19.52
C ARG A 39 -11.43 -12.13 -19.10
N TRP A 40 -11.98 -10.95 -18.88
CA TRP A 40 -11.28 -9.79 -18.32
C TRP A 40 -10.66 -10.09 -16.96
N ILE A 41 -11.48 -10.60 -16.04
CA ILE A 41 -11.05 -10.93 -14.68
C ILE A 41 -9.99 -12.01 -14.71
N ALA A 42 -10.14 -13.05 -15.53
CA ALA A 42 -9.15 -14.11 -15.69
C ALA A 42 -7.82 -13.57 -16.23
N ALA A 43 -7.87 -12.71 -17.25
CA ALA A 43 -6.67 -12.08 -17.83
C ALA A 43 -5.98 -11.14 -16.83
N PHE A 44 -6.74 -10.35 -16.05
CA PHE A 44 -6.19 -9.50 -14.99
C PHE A 44 -5.57 -10.31 -13.85
N ARG A 45 -6.20 -11.42 -13.44
CA ARG A 45 -5.62 -12.33 -12.44
C ARG A 45 -4.30 -12.91 -12.94
N LYS A 46 -4.19 -13.24 -14.23
CA LYS A 46 -2.92 -13.68 -14.81
C LYS A 46 -1.90 -12.54 -14.84
N PHE A 47 -2.30 -11.33 -15.25
CA PHE A 47 -1.43 -10.16 -15.26
C PHE A 47 -0.84 -9.86 -13.88
N SER A 48 -1.70 -9.66 -12.88
CA SER A 48 -1.29 -9.41 -11.48
C SER A 48 -0.43 -10.54 -10.92
N GLY A 49 -0.77 -11.81 -11.22
CA GLY A 49 0.04 -12.97 -10.85
C GLY A 49 1.46 -12.92 -11.43
N VAL A 50 1.61 -12.61 -12.72
CA VAL A 50 2.92 -12.47 -13.38
C VAL A 50 3.72 -11.32 -12.77
N MET A 51 3.07 -10.19 -12.45
CA MET A 51 3.74 -9.08 -11.77
C MET A 51 4.20 -9.46 -10.35
N GLY A 52 3.40 -10.23 -9.63
CA GLY A 52 3.79 -10.79 -8.34
C GLY A 52 4.99 -11.73 -8.43
N GLU A 53 5.03 -12.60 -9.45
CA GLU A 53 6.19 -13.46 -9.74
C GLU A 53 7.46 -12.63 -10.01
N ILE A 54 7.35 -11.51 -10.74
CA ILE A 54 8.47 -10.59 -10.98
C ILE A 54 8.98 -9.98 -9.68
N TYR A 55 8.10 -9.50 -8.79
CA TYR A 55 8.54 -8.96 -7.49
C TYR A 55 9.22 -10.03 -6.63
N ARG A 56 8.73 -11.26 -6.65
CA ARG A 56 9.36 -12.38 -5.95
C ARG A 56 10.73 -12.72 -6.52
N ASP A 57 10.94 -12.65 -7.83
CA ASP A 57 12.27 -12.86 -8.42
C ASP A 57 13.23 -11.71 -8.07
N ILE A 58 12.74 -10.46 -8.00
CA ILE A 58 13.53 -9.30 -7.56
C ILE A 58 13.94 -9.42 -6.09
N GLU A 59 13.08 -9.95 -5.23
CA GLU A 59 13.41 -10.22 -3.83
C GLU A 59 14.60 -11.20 -3.72
N ILE A 60 14.76 -12.12 -4.68
CA ILE A 60 15.84 -13.11 -4.68
C ILE A 60 17.09 -12.56 -5.40
N ARG A 61 16.93 -11.89 -6.54
CA ARG A 61 18.01 -11.49 -7.46
C ARG A 61 17.82 -10.05 -7.99
N PRO A 62 17.82 -9.02 -7.12
CA PRO A 62 17.56 -7.64 -7.54
C PRO A 62 18.57 -7.11 -8.57
N GLU A 63 19.81 -7.60 -8.55
CA GLU A 63 20.87 -7.24 -9.49
C GLU A 63 20.58 -7.68 -10.93
N ALA A 64 19.80 -8.75 -11.14
CA ALA A 64 19.39 -9.21 -12.47
C ALA A 64 18.52 -8.17 -13.20
N TYR A 65 17.89 -7.28 -12.45
CA TYR A 65 17.08 -6.16 -12.93
C TYR A 65 17.87 -4.84 -12.94
N GLY A 66 19.16 -4.87 -12.62
CA GLY A 66 20.00 -3.67 -12.50
C GLY A 66 19.63 -2.78 -11.31
N LEU A 67 19.01 -3.36 -10.27
CA LEU A 67 18.65 -2.61 -9.07
C LEU A 67 19.83 -2.50 -8.10
N PRO A 68 20.01 -1.34 -7.45
CA PRO A 68 21.10 -1.13 -6.50
C PRO A 68 20.84 -1.92 -5.20
N VAL A 69 21.72 -2.88 -4.92
CA VAL A 69 21.67 -3.73 -3.73
C VAL A 69 22.43 -3.06 -2.59
N VAL A 70 21.69 -2.46 -1.66
CA VAL A 70 22.25 -1.81 -0.47
C VAL A 70 21.79 -2.57 0.75
N PRO A 71 22.68 -3.23 1.52
CA PRO A 71 22.32 -3.96 2.73
C PRO A 71 21.59 -3.08 3.73
N VAL A 72 20.60 -3.64 4.41
CA VAL A 72 19.95 -3.00 5.56
C VAL A 72 20.95 -2.94 6.71
N ASP A 73 21.05 -1.77 7.32
CA ASP A 73 21.90 -1.51 8.49
C ASP A 73 20.97 -1.06 9.63
N GLU A 74 20.74 -1.95 10.59
CA GLU A 74 19.80 -1.70 11.70
C GLU A 74 20.31 -0.59 12.63
N ASP A 75 21.63 -0.34 12.64
CA ASP A 75 22.29 0.60 13.54
C ASP A 75 22.43 2.02 12.93
N ARG A 76 22.04 2.23 11.67
CA ARG A 76 22.18 3.54 10.99
C ARG A 76 20.91 3.97 10.25
N PRO A 77 20.40 5.19 10.51
CA PRO A 77 19.26 5.72 9.77
C PRO A 77 19.57 5.78 8.26
N SER A 78 18.56 5.41 7.48
CA SER A 78 18.63 5.20 6.03
C SER A 78 19.04 6.47 5.26
N GLY A 79 20.32 6.55 4.91
CA GLY A 79 20.88 7.63 4.08
C GLY A 79 20.40 7.59 2.61
N GLU A 80 20.86 8.54 1.79
CA GLU A 80 20.43 8.67 0.38
C GLU A 80 20.62 7.40 -0.46
N LYS A 81 21.64 6.57 -0.15
CA LYS A 81 21.84 5.26 -0.80
C LYS A 81 20.70 4.28 -0.52
N ALA A 82 20.20 4.25 0.71
CA ALA A 82 19.06 3.41 1.11
C ALA A 82 17.79 3.87 0.40
N LYS A 83 17.51 5.18 0.41
CA LYS A 83 16.37 5.76 -0.32
C LYS A 83 16.43 5.48 -1.83
N HIS A 84 17.61 5.59 -2.43
CA HIS A 84 17.81 5.26 -3.84
C HIS A 84 17.61 3.76 -4.10
N SER A 85 17.95 2.89 -3.15
CA SER A 85 17.68 1.44 -3.22
C SER A 85 16.19 1.11 -3.16
N TRP A 86 15.48 1.65 -2.16
CA TRP A 86 14.02 1.51 -2.03
C TRP A 86 13.27 1.98 -3.27
N ARG A 87 13.52 3.23 -3.71
CA ARG A 87 12.81 3.82 -4.84
C ARG A 87 13.08 3.11 -6.17
N ALA A 88 14.17 2.36 -6.28
CA ALA A 88 14.50 1.67 -7.52
C ALA A 88 13.50 0.57 -7.88
N ILE A 89 12.72 0.02 -6.93
CA ILE A 89 11.69 -0.99 -7.23
C ILE A 89 10.64 -0.47 -8.24
N LYS A 90 10.34 0.84 -8.16
CA LYS A 90 9.33 1.50 -8.99
C LYS A 90 9.67 1.47 -10.47
N ARG A 91 10.95 1.30 -10.82
CA ARG A 91 11.43 1.20 -12.20
C ARG A 91 10.74 0.06 -12.96
N ILE A 92 10.37 -1.02 -12.28
CA ILE A 92 9.65 -2.14 -12.89
C ILE A 92 8.28 -1.68 -13.36
N GLY A 93 7.48 -1.12 -12.47
CA GLY A 93 6.17 -0.62 -12.87
C GLY A 93 6.25 0.60 -13.77
N ASP A 94 7.31 1.42 -13.71
CA ASP A 94 7.53 2.47 -14.70
C ASP A 94 7.70 1.87 -16.12
N VAL A 95 8.48 0.80 -16.28
CA VAL A 95 8.62 0.10 -17.57
C VAL A 95 7.28 -0.49 -18.01
N ILE A 96 6.57 -1.18 -17.12
CA ILE A 96 5.26 -1.78 -17.41
C ILE A 96 4.23 -0.71 -17.80
N ARG A 97 4.22 0.44 -17.11
CA ARG A 97 3.36 1.59 -17.42
C ARG A 97 3.66 2.13 -18.81
N GLU A 98 4.92 2.32 -19.17
CA GLU A 98 5.27 2.83 -20.50
C GLU A 98 4.94 1.82 -21.61
N ILE A 99 5.07 0.51 -21.36
CA ILE A 99 4.62 -0.53 -22.29
C ILE A 99 3.11 -0.42 -22.54
N GLY A 100 2.31 -0.40 -21.47
CA GLY A 100 0.85 -0.36 -21.61
C GLY A 100 0.35 0.97 -22.18
N ARG A 101 0.96 2.10 -21.81
CA ARG A 101 0.54 3.44 -22.25
C ARG A 101 0.88 3.73 -23.71
N LEU A 102 2.00 3.21 -24.20
CA LEU A 102 2.46 3.42 -25.58
C LEU A 102 2.03 2.30 -26.53
N GLY A 103 1.64 1.14 -25.98
CA GLY A 103 1.19 0.01 -26.75
C GLY A 103 -0.21 0.21 -27.28
N VAL A 104 -0.41 -0.23 -28.52
CA VAL A 104 -1.73 -0.40 -29.11
C VAL A 104 -2.03 -1.89 -29.15
N ALA A 105 -3.08 -2.35 -28.47
CA ALA A 105 -3.44 -3.76 -28.49
C ALA A 105 -3.81 -4.22 -29.90
N SER A 106 -3.18 -5.33 -30.28
CA SER A 106 -3.55 -6.20 -31.38
C SER A 106 -3.98 -7.56 -30.80
N PRO A 107 -4.60 -8.46 -31.58
CA PRO A 107 -5.10 -9.75 -31.08
C PRO A 107 -4.08 -10.61 -30.31
N ASN A 108 -2.77 -10.42 -30.52
CA ASN A 108 -1.72 -11.20 -29.84
C ASN A 108 -0.49 -10.40 -29.39
N SER A 109 -0.51 -9.07 -29.54
CA SER A 109 0.62 -8.22 -29.17
C SER A 109 0.18 -6.82 -28.72
N LEU A 110 1.07 -6.13 -28.01
CA LEU A 110 1.12 -4.68 -27.98
C LEU A 110 2.14 -4.24 -29.01
N ASP A 111 1.69 -3.45 -29.96
CA ASP A 111 2.54 -2.84 -30.98
C ASP A 111 2.90 -1.43 -30.53
N ILE A 112 4.19 -1.16 -30.40
CA ILE A 112 4.72 0.09 -29.84
C ILE A 112 5.70 0.72 -30.84
N PRO A 113 5.54 2.01 -31.21
CA PRO A 113 6.55 2.71 -31.98
C PRO A 113 7.90 2.72 -31.24
N ALA A 114 8.93 2.16 -31.87
CA ALA A 114 10.23 1.93 -31.23
C ALA A 114 10.89 3.25 -30.78
N ALA A 115 10.70 4.33 -31.53
CA ALA A 115 11.22 5.65 -31.18
C ALA A 115 10.58 6.20 -29.89
N GLU A 116 9.28 5.99 -29.70
CA GLU A 116 8.54 6.47 -28.53
C GLU A 116 8.92 5.66 -27.28
N LEU A 117 8.95 4.33 -27.40
CA LEU A 117 9.39 3.47 -26.30
C LEU A 117 10.83 3.83 -25.88
N LYS A 118 11.74 4.00 -26.86
CA LYS A 118 13.12 4.42 -26.58
C LYS A 118 13.19 5.74 -25.82
N ALA A 119 12.38 6.72 -26.22
CA ALA A 119 12.33 8.02 -25.56
C ALA A 119 11.82 7.93 -24.12
N ALA A 120 10.79 7.12 -23.88
CA ALA A 120 10.22 6.89 -22.55
C ALA A 120 11.22 6.18 -21.63
N LEU A 121 11.81 5.07 -22.11
CA LEU A 121 12.72 4.23 -21.32
C LEU A 121 14.05 4.92 -21.00
N LYS A 122 14.47 5.93 -21.77
CA LYS A 122 15.70 6.70 -21.47
C LYS A 122 15.67 7.36 -20.09
N LYS A 123 14.48 7.65 -19.56
CA LYS A 123 14.28 8.26 -18.24
C LYS A 123 14.35 7.25 -17.09
N ILE A 124 14.33 5.95 -17.40
CA ILE A 124 14.27 4.86 -16.43
C ILE A 124 15.64 4.16 -16.41
N PRO A 125 16.43 4.30 -15.33
CA PRO A 125 17.75 3.66 -15.26
C PRO A 125 17.65 2.14 -15.40
N LYS A 126 18.49 1.56 -16.26
CA LYS A 126 18.57 0.11 -16.52
C LYS A 126 17.27 -0.54 -17.06
N ALA A 127 16.38 0.24 -17.67
CA ALA A 127 15.15 -0.28 -18.28
C ALA A 127 15.36 -1.44 -19.27
N ALA A 128 16.47 -1.45 -20.02
CA ALA A 128 16.78 -2.55 -20.92
C ALA A 128 16.93 -3.90 -20.20
N LEU A 129 17.53 -3.93 -19.00
CA LEU A 129 17.63 -5.16 -18.20
C LEU A 129 16.23 -5.62 -17.75
N ILE A 130 15.40 -4.69 -17.30
CA ILE A 130 14.02 -4.97 -16.88
C ILE A 130 13.21 -5.56 -18.04
N LEU A 131 13.27 -4.95 -19.22
CA LEU A 131 12.64 -5.48 -20.43
C LEU A 131 13.08 -6.90 -20.73
N MET A 132 14.40 -7.15 -20.75
CA MET A 132 14.93 -8.47 -21.01
C MET A 132 14.45 -9.51 -20.00
N ARG A 133 14.33 -9.14 -18.70
CA ARG A 133 13.81 -10.05 -17.68
C ARG A 133 12.35 -10.45 -17.91
N LEU A 134 11.55 -9.67 -18.63
CA LEU A 134 10.16 -10.03 -18.93
C LEU A 134 10.07 -11.35 -19.72
N THR A 135 11.07 -11.70 -20.54
CA THR A 135 11.02 -12.94 -21.31
C THR A 135 11.05 -14.19 -20.44
N ASP A 136 11.65 -14.10 -19.24
CA ASP A 136 11.67 -15.20 -18.28
C ASP A 136 10.30 -15.48 -17.65
N PHE A 137 9.35 -14.55 -17.79
CA PHE A 137 7.99 -14.68 -17.29
C PHE A 137 6.97 -14.95 -18.41
N GLY A 138 7.45 -15.27 -19.62
CA GLY A 138 6.62 -15.67 -20.76
C GLY A 138 6.29 -14.57 -21.76
N PHE A 139 6.81 -13.35 -21.58
CA PHE A 139 6.68 -12.31 -22.60
C PHE A 139 7.57 -12.62 -23.81
N VAL A 140 7.07 -12.33 -25.00
CA VAL A 140 7.82 -12.42 -26.25
C VAL A 140 8.07 -11.01 -26.76
N LEU A 141 9.35 -10.63 -26.90
CA LEU A 141 9.73 -9.30 -27.35
C LEU A 141 10.35 -9.39 -28.74
N ARG A 142 9.77 -8.72 -29.74
CA ARG A 142 10.31 -8.61 -31.10
C ARG A 142 10.70 -7.16 -31.38
N GLY A 143 11.81 -6.97 -32.10
CA GLY A 143 12.41 -5.65 -32.33
C GLY A 143 13.40 -5.21 -31.24
N LEU A 144 13.66 -6.07 -30.25
CA LEU A 144 14.75 -5.91 -29.29
C LEU A 144 15.92 -6.83 -29.64
N ASP A 145 17.14 -6.33 -29.46
CA ASP A 145 18.38 -7.09 -29.41
C ASP A 145 18.91 -7.17 -27.96
N HIS A 146 20.03 -7.87 -27.76
CA HIS A 146 20.65 -8.07 -26.44
C HIS A 146 21.13 -6.77 -25.77
N THR A 147 21.16 -5.66 -26.50
CA THR A 147 21.58 -4.33 -26.02
C THR A 147 20.42 -3.34 -25.89
N GLY A 148 19.23 -3.67 -26.40
CA GLY A 148 18.02 -2.84 -26.32
C GLY A 148 17.25 -2.82 -27.63
N ILE A 149 16.75 -1.64 -28.03
CA ILE A 149 15.99 -1.47 -29.28
C ILE A 149 16.95 -1.48 -30.46
N GLY A 150 16.77 -2.44 -31.38
CA GLY A 150 17.67 -2.67 -32.50
C GLY A 150 17.74 -1.48 -33.47
N LYS A 151 18.90 -1.25 -34.08
CA LYS A 151 19.09 -0.17 -35.07
C LYS A 151 18.16 -0.38 -36.27
N GLY A 152 17.38 0.64 -36.63
CA GLY A 152 16.42 0.58 -37.74
C GLY A 152 15.10 -0.12 -37.40
N THR A 153 14.88 -0.48 -36.13
CA THR A 153 13.59 -1.00 -35.68
C THR A 153 12.58 0.13 -35.64
N GLU A 154 11.48 -0.01 -36.38
CA GLU A 154 10.37 0.94 -36.39
C GLU A 154 9.34 0.61 -35.30
N TRP A 155 9.09 -0.69 -35.08
CA TRP A 155 8.07 -1.20 -34.17
C TRP A 155 8.63 -2.25 -33.23
N ILE A 156 8.19 -2.19 -31.97
CA ILE A 156 8.39 -3.22 -30.96
C ILE A 156 7.08 -3.96 -30.80
N HIS A 157 7.14 -5.29 -30.86
CA HIS A 157 5.98 -6.14 -30.62
C HIS A 157 6.19 -6.91 -29.33
N ILE A 158 5.30 -6.73 -28.37
CA ILE A 158 5.32 -7.44 -27.08
C ILE A 158 4.15 -8.41 -27.09
N GLY A 159 4.42 -9.71 -26.98
CA GLY A 159 3.43 -10.80 -26.96
C GLY A 159 3.37 -11.50 -25.61
N TYR A 160 2.26 -12.16 -25.30
CA TYR A 160 2.16 -13.15 -24.21
C TYR A 160 1.39 -14.39 -24.71
N PRO A 161 2.04 -15.31 -25.45
CA PRO A 161 1.35 -16.34 -26.23
C PRO A 161 0.45 -17.27 -25.42
N ALA A 162 0.79 -17.54 -24.16
CA ALA A 162 0.00 -18.41 -23.29
C ALA A 162 -1.35 -17.78 -22.89
N HIS A 163 -1.42 -16.44 -22.84
CA HIS A 163 -2.60 -15.67 -22.46
C HIS A 163 -2.60 -14.31 -23.18
N PRO A 164 -2.98 -14.25 -24.48
CA PRO A 164 -2.90 -13.02 -25.28
C PRO A 164 -3.66 -11.82 -24.69
N ASP A 165 -4.79 -12.10 -24.04
CA ASP A 165 -5.67 -11.09 -23.42
C ASP A 165 -4.99 -10.27 -22.33
N LEU A 166 -3.93 -10.80 -21.71
CA LEU A 166 -3.14 -10.10 -20.69
C LEU A 166 -2.63 -8.76 -21.20
N LEU A 167 -2.32 -8.66 -22.49
CA LEU A 167 -1.74 -7.46 -23.08
C LEU A 167 -2.72 -6.32 -23.21
N ALA A 168 -3.95 -6.64 -23.56
CA ALA A 168 -5.02 -5.65 -23.64
C ALA A 168 -5.47 -5.23 -22.22
N VAL A 169 -5.35 -6.14 -21.23
CA VAL A 169 -5.45 -5.76 -19.81
C VAL A 169 -4.34 -4.81 -19.38
N LEU A 170 -3.09 -5.08 -19.77
CA LEU A 170 -1.95 -4.24 -19.44
C LEU A 170 -2.11 -2.82 -20.00
N GLU A 171 -2.57 -2.69 -21.25
CA GLU A 171 -2.90 -1.39 -21.84
C GLU A 171 -3.99 -0.68 -21.03
N ALA A 172 -5.12 -1.34 -20.79
CA ALA A 172 -6.22 -0.75 -20.02
C ALA A 172 -5.79 -0.34 -18.61
N TYR A 173 -4.98 -1.15 -17.93
CA TYR A 173 -4.47 -0.85 -16.59
C TYR A 173 -3.54 0.38 -16.57
N ALA A 174 -2.71 0.52 -17.61
CA ALA A 174 -1.83 1.67 -17.79
C ALA A 174 -2.58 2.97 -18.09
N LEU A 175 -3.72 2.88 -18.78
CA LEU A 175 -4.54 4.02 -19.17
C LEU A 175 -5.62 4.38 -18.14
N ALA A 176 -6.02 3.45 -17.28
CA ALA A 176 -7.06 3.66 -16.28
C ALA A 176 -6.65 4.68 -15.21
N GLU A 177 -7.61 5.50 -14.80
CA GLU A 177 -7.44 6.46 -13.71
C GLU A 177 -7.15 5.75 -12.37
N PRO A 178 -6.29 6.30 -11.51
CA PRO A 178 -6.03 5.75 -10.17
C PRO A 178 -7.32 5.70 -9.33
N TYR A 179 -7.50 4.61 -8.59
CA TYR A 179 -8.57 4.44 -7.61
C TYR A 179 -8.37 5.37 -6.39
N HIS A 180 -7.13 5.51 -5.96
CA HIS A 180 -6.63 6.39 -4.92
C HIS A 180 -5.70 7.45 -5.56
N PRO A 181 -6.23 8.58 -6.07
CA PRO A 181 -5.42 9.59 -6.77
C PRO A 181 -4.33 10.22 -5.89
N ASP A 182 -4.49 10.17 -4.56
CA ASP A 182 -3.51 10.65 -3.60
C ASP A 182 -2.42 9.62 -3.26
N ASP A 183 -2.55 8.37 -3.73
CA ASP A 183 -1.56 7.31 -3.54
C ASP A 183 -0.64 7.22 -4.78
N PRO A 184 0.59 7.78 -4.72
CA PRO A 184 1.53 7.73 -5.83
C PRO A 184 2.07 6.33 -6.09
N HIS A 185 1.69 5.32 -5.29
CA HIS A 185 2.20 3.95 -5.38
C HIS A 185 1.17 2.94 -5.90
N GLU A 186 -0.09 3.32 -5.98
CA GLU A 186 -1.20 2.44 -6.38
C GLU A 186 -0.95 1.69 -7.69
N PHE A 187 -0.36 2.35 -8.70
CA PHE A 187 -0.05 1.72 -9.98
C PHE A 187 0.80 0.44 -9.81
N TYR A 188 1.76 0.48 -8.87
CA TYR A 188 2.72 -0.59 -8.65
C TYR A 188 2.17 -1.74 -7.80
N TYR A 189 0.97 -1.59 -7.23
CA TYR A 189 0.31 -2.65 -6.48
C TYR A 189 -0.56 -3.53 -7.36
N PHE A 190 -0.69 -3.21 -8.66
CA PHE A 190 -1.51 -4.00 -9.60
C PHE A 190 -2.93 -4.22 -9.07
N ASP A 191 -3.53 -3.16 -8.53
CA ASP A 191 -4.83 -3.21 -7.87
C ASP A 191 -5.98 -3.27 -8.89
N TYR A 192 -6.76 -4.36 -8.84
CA TYR A 192 -7.91 -4.58 -9.73
C TYR A 192 -8.94 -3.44 -9.67
N LYS A 193 -8.98 -2.66 -8.57
CA LYS A 193 -9.91 -1.53 -8.40
C LYS A 193 -9.69 -0.41 -9.42
N ARG A 194 -8.53 -0.33 -10.06
CA ARG A 194 -8.28 0.58 -11.20
C ARG A 194 -9.16 0.26 -12.40
N LEU A 195 -9.47 -1.02 -12.60
CA LEU A 195 -10.29 -1.50 -13.72
C LEU A 195 -11.75 -1.78 -13.33
N ALA A 196 -12.09 -1.65 -12.05
CA ALA A 196 -13.42 -1.94 -11.55
C ALA A 196 -14.38 -0.75 -11.74
N ASP A 197 -15.67 -1.06 -11.90
CA ASP A 197 -16.74 -0.08 -11.69
C ASP A 197 -16.81 0.27 -10.21
N ARG A 198 -16.28 1.45 -9.89
CA ARG A 198 -16.16 1.96 -8.51
C ARG A 198 -17.51 2.11 -7.82
N SER A 199 -18.58 2.33 -8.58
CA SER A 199 -19.93 2.49 -8.03
C SER A 199 -20.52 1.18 -7.51
N LEU A 200 -19.99 0.05 -7.98
CA LEU A 200 -20.43 -1.30 -7.64
C LEU A 200 -19.47 -2.02 -6.68
N LEU A 201 -18.31 -1.43 -6.38
CA LEU A 201 -17.40 -1.97 -5.39
C LEU A 201 -18.01 -1.90 -3.97
N PRO A 202 -17.82 -2.93 -3.13
CA PRO A 202 -18.17 -2.86 -1.72
C PRO A 202 -17.52 -1.64 -1.06
N ARG A 203 -18.26 -0.93 -0.21
CA ARG A 203 -17.75 0.27 0.49
C ARG A 203 -16.55 -0.02 1.36
N ASP A 204 -16.35 -1.26 1.78
CA ASP A 204 -15.29 -1.76 2.65
C ASP A 204 -14.24 -2.60 1.88
N CYS A 205 -14.23 -2.58 0.54
CA CYS A 205 -13.33 -3.42 -0.25
C CYS A 205 -11.84 -3.24 0.11
N VAL A 206 -11.38 -1.99 0.30
CA VAL A 206 -10.00 -1.70 0.72
C VAL A 206 -9.68 -2.34 2.08
N VAL A 207 -10.62 -2.26 3.02
CA VAL A 207 -10.47 -2.83 4.37
C VAL A 207 -10.38 -4.36 4.28
N ARG A 208 -11.21 -4.99 3.45
CA ARG A 208 -11.18 -6.43 3.23
C ARG A 208 -9.84 -6.89 2.65
N ASP A 209 -9.31 -6.16 1.68
CA ASP A 209 -8.03 -6.50 1.06
C ASP A 209 -6.87 -6.34 2.03
N LEU A 210 -6.85 -5.25 2.81
CA LEU A 210 -5.85 -5.05 3.86
C LEU A 210 -5.94 -6.11 4.97
N ALA A 211 -7.17 -6.50 5.36
CA ALA A 211 -7.39 -7.57 6.34
C ALA A 211 -6.93 -8.93 5.82
N ALA A 212 -7.23 -9.25 4.55
CA ALA A 212 -6.80 -10.49 3.92
C ALA A 212 -5.28 -10.56 3.78
N MET A 213 -4.65 -9.44 3.40
CA MET A 213 -3.20 -9.32 3.25
C MET A 213 -2.47 -9.45 4.60
N THR A 214 -2.91 -8.73 5.64
CA THR A 214 -2.29 -8.81 6.97
C THR A 214 -2.52 -10.17 7.62
N GLY A 215 -3.70 -10.76 7.42
CA GLY A 215 -4.03 -12.10 7.88
C GLY A 215 -3.99 -12.24 9.41
N GLY A 216 -4.23 -13.48 9.88
CA GLY A 216 -4.13 -13.81 11.30
C GLY A 216 -4.91 -12.86 12.22
N ASP A 217 -4.33 -12.54 13.36
CA ASP A 217 -4.95 -11.66 14.35
C ASP A 217 -5.00 -10.19 13.90
N ALA A 218 -3.99 -9.72 13.15
CA ALA A 218 -3.93 -8.36 12.64
C ALA A 218 -5.07 -8.05 11.64
N GLY A 219 -5.36 -9.00 10.74
CA GLY A 219 -6.48 -8.89 9.81
C GLY A 219 -7.85 -8.92 10.51
N LEU A 220 -7.98 -9.77 11.55
CA LEU A 220 -9.19 -9.80 12.39
C LEU A 220 -9.38 -8.48 13.16
N LEU A 221 -8.32 -7.92 13.73
CA LEU A 221 -8.34 -6.60 14.36
C LEU A 221 -8.81 -5.54 13.36
N LEU A 222 -8.20 -5.47 12.17
CA LEU A 222 -8.50 -4.46 11.17
C LEU A 222 -9.97 -4.51 10.75
N ALA A 223 -10.49 -5.70 10.44
CA ALA A 223 -11.89 -5.90 10.06
C ALA A 223 -12.86 -5.59 11.22
N GLY A 224 -12.55 -6.08 12.43
CA GLY A 224 -13.38 -5.87 13.61
C GLY A 224 -13.45 -4.41 14.03
N LEU A 225 -12.30 -3.75 14.15
CA LEU A 225 -12.22 -2.34 14.52
C LEU A 225 -12.86 -1.45 13.45
N HIS A 226 -12.66 -1.74 12.17
CA HIS A 226 -13.35 -1.03 11.10
C HIS A 226 -14.87 -1.10 11.29
N ARG A 227 -15.42 -2.30 11.51
CA ARG A 227 -16.85 -2.52 11.71
C ARG A 227 -17.39 -1.69 12.87
N HIS A 228 -16.74 -1.71 14.03
CA HIS A 228 -17.18 -0.90 15.16
C HIS A 228 -17.13 0.60 14.84
N LEU A 229 -16.04 1.09 14.27
CA LEU A 229 -15.88 2.51 13.97
C LEU A 229 -16.87 3.01 12.90
N THR A 230 -17.18 2.23 11.86
CA THR A 230 -18.06 2.68 10.77
C THR A 230 -19.52 2.31 11.00
N GLU A 231 -19.82 1.06 11.32
CA GLU A 231 -21.20 0.57 11.44
C GLU A 231 -21.83 0.94 12.79
N SER A 232 -21.07 0.87 13.88
CA SER A 232 -21.60 1.21 15.22
C SER A 232 -21.51 2.70 15.50
N LEU A 233 -20.39 3.35 15.16
CA LEU A 233 -20.15 4.77 15.47
C LEU A 233 -20.43 5.75 14.32
N GLY A 234 -20.76 5.25 13.12
CA GLY A 234 -21.11 6.09 11.98
C GLY A 234 -19.94 6.93 11.43
N LEU A 235 -18.69 6.56 11.72
CA LEU A 235 -17.53 7.31 11.23
C LEU A 235 -17.32 7.09 9.73
N ALA A 236 -16.98 8.17 9.03
CA ALA A 236 -16.45 8.04 7.67
C ALA A 236 -14.98 7.61 7.75
N TYR A 237 -14.47 6.98 6.70
CA TYR A 237 -13.07 6.58 6.64
C TYR A 237 -12.46 6.87 5.27
N ILE A 238 -11.14 7.03 5.24
CA ILE A 238 -10.33 7.22 4.04
C ILE A 238 -9.09 6.34 4.12
N TYR A 239 -8.66 5.80 2.98
CA TYR A 239 -7.35 5.16 2.87
C TYR A 239 -6.32 6.23 2.52
N LYS A 240 -5.23 6.30 3.30
CA LYS A 240 -4.15 7.28 3.11
C LYS A 240 -2.86 6.85 3.80
N ASP A 241 -1.74 7.05 3.12
CA ASP A 241 -0.39 6.84 3.65
C ASP A 241 -0.30 5.47 4.36
N ASP A 242 -0.60 4.39 3.63
CA ASP A 242 -0.44 3.02 4.12
C ASP A 242 -1.31 2.70 5.36
N GLY A 243 -2.48 3.35 5.47
CA GLY A 243 -3.38 3.18 6.60
C GLY A 243 -4.81 3.65 6.34
N LEU A 244 -5.67 3.40 7.33
CA LEU A 244 -7.08 3.79 7.34
C LEU A 244 -7.26 4.93 8.35
N GLU A 245 -7.67 6.12 7.89
CA GLU A 245 -8.04 7.21 8.78
C GLU A 245 -9.55 7.28 8.94
N TYR A 246 -10.01 7.37 10.19
CA TYR A 246 -11.43 7.50 10.53
C TYR A 246 -11.70 8.93 10.97
N VAL A 247 -12.75 9.53 10.42
CA VAL A 247 -13.04 10.95 10.56
C VAL A 247 -14.45 11.20 11.08
N LEU A 248 -14.54 12.15 12.01
CA LEU A 248 -15.78 12.74 12.49
C LEU A 248 -15.77 14.24 12.15
N HIS A 249 -16.79 14.72 11.42
CA HIS A 249 -16.87 16.11 10.95
C HIS A 249 -15.56 16.64 10.31
N LYS A 250 -14.98 15.84 9.40
CA LYS A 250 -13.70 16.13 8.71
C LYS A 250 -12.46 16.18 9.60
N LYS A 251 -12.55 15.77 10.87
CA LYS A 251 -11.41 15.65 11.77
C LYS A 251 -11.08 14.17 11.98
N ARG A 252 -9.84 13.78 11.74
CA ARG A 252 -9.35 12.43 12.07
C ARG A 252 -9.46 12.18 13.57
N VAL A 253 -10.15 11.11 13.97
CA VAL A 253 -10.36 10.68 15.36
C VAL A 253 -9.64 9.37 15.68
N ALA A 254 -9.47 8.50 14.68
CA ALA A 254 -8.67 7.29 14.78
C ALA A 254 -7.87 7.07 13.49
N ARG A 255 -6.79 6.30 13.57
CA ARG A 255 -6.04 5.81 12.41
C ARG A 255 -5.55 4.39 12.68
N ILE A 256 -5.70 3.51 11.70
CA ILE A 256 -5.03 2.21 11.67
C ILE A 256 -3.86 2.34 10.70
N MET A 257 -2.64 2.08 11.17
CA MET A 257 -1.43 2.08 10.35
C MET A 257 -0.97 0.65 10.13
N ILE A 258 -0.45 0.36 8.95
CA ILE A 258 0.03 -0.98 8.57
C ILE A 258 1.50 -0.86 8.22
N ASP A 259 2.36 -1.59 8.93
CA ASP A 259 3.74 -1.81 8.51
C ASP A 259 3.74 -2.98 7.51
N PHE A 260 3.83 -2.69 6.22
CA PHE A 260 3.79 -3.73 5.19
C PHE A 260 5.07 -4.59 5.11
N HIS A 261 6.17 -4.15 5.71
CA HIS A 261 7.38 -4.97 5.82
C HIS A 261 7.22 -6.05 6.89
N ARG A 262 6.49 -5.75 7.97
CA ARG A 262 6.28 -6.68 9.10
C ARG A 262 4.88 -7.29 9.16
N LEU A 263 3.94 -6.76 8.38
CA LEU A 263 2.50 -7.02 8.47
C LEU A 263 1.93 -6.74 9.88
N GLU A 264 2.53 -5.78 10.57
CA GLU A 264 2.12 -5.36 11.91
C GLU A 264 1.12 -4.20 11.80
N VAL A 265 0.09 -4.21 12.65
CA VAL A 265 -0.93 -3.17 12.71
C VAL A 265 -0.72 -2.32 13.95
N GLN A 266 -0.81 -1.01 13.79
CA GLN A 266 -0.81 -0.06 14.89
C GLN A 266 -2.11 0.74 14.86
N VAL A 267 -2.66 1.04 16.03
CA VAL A 267 -3.88 1.84 16.16
C VAL A 267 -3.56 3.13 16.89
N VAL A 268 -3.93 4.26 16.30
CA VAL A 268 -3.76 5.59 16.87
C VAL A 268 -5.13 6.16 17.18
N LEU A 269 -5.42 6.43 18.45
CA LEU A 269 -6.67 7.06 18.88
C LEU A 269 -6.41 8.49 19.37
N LYS A 270 -7.23 9.45 18.92
CA LYS A 270 -7.16 10.83 19.43
C LYS A 270 -8.06 11.01 20.64
N LEU A 271 -7.50 10.77 21.81
CA LEU A 271 -8.16 10.89 23.11
C LEU A 271 -7.67 12.17 23.81
N LYS A 272 -8.57 13.07 24.19
CA LYS A 272 -8.23 14.38 24.78
C LYS A 272 -8.96 14.66 26.10
N SER A 273 -10.05 13.93 26.36
CA SER A 273 -10.99 14.20 27.45
C SER A 273 -11.10 12.99 28.37
N MET A 274 -9.99 12.29 28.59
CA MET A 274 -9.93 10.99 29.30
C MET A 274 -10.50 11.02 30.71
N ASP A 275 -10.40 12.14 31.41
CA ASP A 275 -11.01 12.34 32.73
C ASP A 275 -12.51 12.01 32.75
N ARG A 276 -13.21 12.09 31.61
CA ARG A 276 -14.64 11.78 31.48
C ARG A 276 -14.97 10.29 31.52
N TYR A 277 -13.99 9.43 31.28
CA TYR A 277 -14.18 7.98 31.16
C TYR A 277 -13.04 7.19 31.81
N MET A 278 -12.49 7.72 32.90
CA MET A 278 -11.40 7.06 33.63
C MET A 278 -11.78 5.71 34.22
N GLU A 279 -13.04 5.52 34.61
CA GLU A 279 -13.53 4.22 35.07
C GLU A 279 -13.38 3.14 33.99
N THR A 280 -13.70 3.49 32.74
CA THR A 280 -13.51 2.60 31.59
C THR A 280 -12.04 2.33 31.33
N ILE A 281 -11.18 3.35 31.40
CA ILE A 281 -9.72 3.19 31.23
C ILE A 281 -9.15 2.27 32.32
N ALA A 282 -9.56 2.44 33.58
CA ALA A 282 -9.10 1.62 34.69
C ALA A 282 -9.53 0.15 34.57
N ALA A 283 -10.66 -0.11 33.89
CA ALA A 283 -11.19 -1.45 33.63
C ALA A 283 -10.64 -2.10 32.34
N LEU A 284 -9.78 -1.42 31.57
CA LEU A 284 -9.19 -1.99 30.36
C LEU A 284 -8.30 -3.20 30.68
N PRO A 285 -8.16 -4.16 29.73
CA PRO A 285 -7.12 -5.17 29.80
C PRO A 285 -5.74 -4.55 30.03
N ALA A 286 -4.89 -5.22 30.80
CA ALA A 286 -3.58 -4.71 31.20
C ALA A 286 -2.72 -4.27 29.99
N GLU A 287 -2.84 -4.99 28.87
CA GLU A 287 -2.11 -4.73 27.63
C GLU A 287 -2.49 -3.39 26.97
N LEU A 288 -3.74 -2.93 27.15
CA LEU A 288 -4.20 -1.61 26.71
C LEU A 288 -4.00 -0.54 27.79
N LYS A 289 -4.26 -0.89 29.06
CA LYS A 289 -4.14 0.03 30.20
C LYS A 289 -2.73 0.61 30.32
N ARG A 290 -1.69 -0.18 30.04
CA ARG A 290 -0.27 0.27 30.08
C ARG A 290 0.02 1.52 29.24
N TYR A 291 -0.75 1.80 28.18
CA TYR A 291 -0.58 3.00 27.35
C TYR A 291 -1.04 4.29 28.06
N PHE A 292 -1.89 4.15 29.08
CA PHE A 292 -2.38 5.24 29.92
C PHE A 292 -1.55 5.44 31.20
N GLU A 293 -0.66 4.49 31.51
CA GLU A 293 0.26 4.55 32.65
C GLU A 293 1.60 5.20 32.27
N GLN A 294 1.81 5.50 30.98
CA GLN A 294 3.06 6.05 30.45
C GLN A 294 2.95 7.54 30.17
N ASP A 295 3.94 8.29 30.67
CA ASP A 295 4.16 9.66 30.26
C ASP A 295 4.79 9.71 28.86
N GLY A 296 4.22 10.54 27.99
CA GLY A 296 4.69 10.72 26.60
C GLY A 296 5.09 12.17 26.27
N CYS A 297 5.13 13.07 27.27
CA CYS A 297 5.49 14.47 27.01
C CYS A 297 7.01 14.69 27.02
N HIS A 298 7.62 14.82 25.83
CA HIS A 298 9.06 15.09 25.70
C HIS A 298 9.49 16.56 25.89
N TYR A 299 8.58 17.44 26.34
CA TYR A 299 8.85 18.88 26.48
C TYR A 299 9.50 19.50 25.23
N CYS A 300 8.98 19.12 24.06
CA CYS A 300 9.52 19.60 22.78
C CYS A 300 9.46 21.13 22.70
N SER A 301 10.44 21.76 22.07
CA SER A 301 10.47 23.22 21.87
C SER A 301 9.46 23.72 20.81
N PHE A 302 8.58 22.84 20.33
CA PHE A 302 7.58 23.16 19.32
C PHE A 302 6.65 24.27 19.80
N GLN A 303 6.55 25.34 19.01
CA GLN A 303 5.72 26.52 19.33
C GLN A 303 5.94 27.11 20.73
N LYS A 304 7.21 27.16 21.18
CA LYS A 304 7.60 27.70 22.50
C LYS A 304 7.04 26.91 23.69
N ALA A 305 6.71 25.63 23.50
CA ALA A 305 6.37 24.77 24.63
C ALA A 305 7.57 24.67 25.61
N THR A 306 7.27 24.76 26.89
CA THR A 306 8.20 24.61 28.02
C THR A 306 7.72 23.50 28.94
N ARG A 307 8.46 23.25 30.04
CA ARG A 307 8.02 22.30 31.06
C ARG A 307 6.72 22.75 31.73
N GLU A 308 6.56 24.05 31.92
CA GLU A 308 5.44 24.69 32.59
C GLU A 308 4.24 24.88 31.67
N TYR A 309 4.47 25.11 30.37
CA TYR A 309 3.42 25.43 29.42
C TYR A 309 3.56 24.66 28.11
N CYS A 310 2.53 23.92 27.74
CA CYS A 310 2.36 23.41 26.37
C CYS A 310 0.87 23.28 26.09
N LYS A 311 0.34 24.03 25.12
CA LYS A 311 -1.09 24.00 24.75
C LYS A 311 -1.57 22.66 24.16
N TYR A 312 -0.63 21.76 23.88
CA TYR A 312 -0.86 20.43 23.35
C TYR A 312 -0.64 19.34 24.40
N ARG A 313 -0.31 19.71 25.65
CA ARG A 313 -0.14 18.74 26.72
C ARG A 313 -1.51 18.29 27.20
N LEU A 314 -1.70 16.97 27.20
CA LEU A 314 -2.84 16.32 27.83
C LEU A 314 -2.43 15.93 29.24
N HIS A 315 -3.38 16.02 30.15
CA HIS A 315 -3.25 15.65 31.55
C HIS A 315 -4.40 14.72 31.90
N TRP A 316 -4.14 13.68 32.68
CA TRP A 316 -5.16 12.82 33.27
C TRP A 316 -4.65 12.23 34.58
N CYS A 317 -5.56 11.72 35.40
CA CYS A 317 -5.25 11.04 36.65
C CYS A 317 -5.77 9.60 36.60
N LEU A 318 -4.88 8.62 36.74
CA LEU A 318 -5.20 7.19 36.76
C LEU A 318 -4.74 6.62 38.10
N GLU A 319 -5.67 6.05 38.88
CA GLU A 319 -5.37 5.43 40.19
C GLU A 319 -4.65 6.36 41.20
N GLY A 320 -4.88 7.67 41.07
CA GLY A 320 -4.25 8.68 41.93
C GLY A 320 -2.90 9.20 41.42
N GLU A 321 -2.38 8.64 40.31
CA GLU A 321 -1.16 9.10 39.65
C GLU A 321 -1.50 10.05 38.49
N ASN A 322 -0.78 11.18 38.43
CA ASN A 322 -0.94 12.16 37.36
C ASN A 322 -0.02 11.82 36.19
N HIS A 323 -0.57 11.80 35.00
CA HIS A 323 0.16 11.51 33.77
C HIS A 323 0.08 12.65 32.76
N VAL A 324 1.07 12.73 31.88
CA VAL A 324 1.16 13.74 30.83
C VAL A 324 1.61 13.17 29.49
N THR A 325 0.95 13.59 28.41
CA THR A 325 1.35 13.22 27.04
C THR A 325 1.17 14.36 26.05
N CYS A 326 1.73 14.21 24.86
CA CYS A 326 1.58 15.13 23.75
C CYS A 326 0.32 14.79 22.93
N SER A 327 -0.55 15.78 22.65
CA SER A 327 -1.75 15.59 21.83
C SER A 327 -1.47 15.25 20.35
N PHE A 328 -0.21 15.32 19.91
CA PHE A 328 0.22 14.92 18.58
C PHE A 328 0.67 13.45 18.51
N GLU A 329 1.18 12.91 19.62
CA GLU A 329 1.67 11.53 19.78
C GLU A 329 0.65 10.69 20.58
N THR A 330 -0.63 10.99 20.42
CA THR A 330 -1.71 10.35 21.20
C THR A 330 -1.80 8.86 20.93
N PHE A 331 -1.81 8.08 22.02
CA PHE A 331 -2.22 6.67 22.16
C PHE A 331 -2.01 5.83 20.89
N LEU A 332 -0.74 5.58 20.58
CA LEU A 332 -0.29 4.60 19.60
C LEU A 332 -0.28 3.22 20.27
N PHE A 333 -1.34 2.46 20.08
CA PHE A 333 -1.41 1.05 20.44
C PHE A 333 -0.59 0.25 19.43
N ASP A 334 0.57 -0.23 19.86
CA ASP A 334 1.48 -1.06 19.07
C ASP A 334 1.03 -2.52 19.13
N ARG A 335 0.61 -3.05 17.97
CA ARG A 335 0.18 -4.45 17.78
C ARG A 335 -0.91 -4.89 18.75
N PRO A 336 -2.05 -4.17 18.83
CA PRO A 336 -3.16 -4.63 19.62
C PRO A 336 -3.71 -5.94 19.04
N SER A 337 -4.31 -6.76 19.90
CA SER A 337 -4.92 -8.01 19.47
C SER A 337 -6.33 -7.79 18.90
N SER A 338 -6.84 -8.72 18.08
CA SER A 338 -8.21 -8.60 17.56
C SER A 338 -9.28 -8.56 18.65
N GLY A 339 -9.05 -9.23 19.79
CA GLY A 339 -9.94 -9.19 20.97
C GLY A 339 -10.05 -7.82 21.63
N GLN A 340 -9.20 -6.85 21.25
CA GLN A 340 -9.20 -5.48 21.77
C GLN A 340 -9.98 -4.50 20.90
N ALA A 341 -10.50 -4.93 19.75
CA ALA A 341 -11.19 -4.06 18.79
C ALA A 341 -12.37 -3.28 19.42
N GLU A 342 -13.21 -3.96 20.21
CA GLU A 342 -14.36 -3.35 20.88
C GLU A 342 -13.93 -2.32 21.93
N ALA A 343 -12.95 -2.66 22.77
CA ALA A 343 -12.42 -1.74 23.78
C ALA A 343 -11.82 -0.47 23.15
N LEU A 344 -11.08 -0.62 22.05
CA LEU A 344 -10.53 0.52 21.31
C LEU A 344 -11.62 1.39 20.69
N ALA A 345 -12.68 0.79 20.13
CA ALA A 345 -13.82 1.53 19.60
C ALA A 345 -14.62 2.25 20.71
N GLU A 346 -14.77 1.61 21.87
CA GLU A 346 -15.46 2.19 23.03
C GLU A 346 -14.76 3.44 23.54
N LEU A 347 -13.42 3.45 23.57
CA LEU A 347 -12.65 4.66 23.90
C LEU A 347 -12.95 5.82 22.93
N VAL A 348 -13.09 5.53 21.63
CA VAL A 348 -13.49 6.54 20.63
C VAL A 348 -14.93 7.01 20.90
N ARG A 349 -15.86 6.09 21.17
CA ARG A 349 -17.26 6.42 21.45
C ARG A 349 -17.38 7.39 22.63
N LEU A 350 -16.69 7.09 23.73
CA LEU A 350 -16.72 7.90 24.95
C LEU A 350 -16.06 9.27 24.76
N GLU A 351 -14.94 9.34 24.04
CA GLU A 351 -14.26 10.61 23.77
C GLU A 351 -15.12 11.58 22.95
N TYR A 352 -15.86 11.06 21.97
CA TYR A 352 -16.63 11.87 21.01
C TYR A 352 -18.14 11.88 21.28
N ALA A 353 -18.60 11.23 22.36
CA ALA A 353 -20.01 11.12 22.74
C ALA A 353 -20.91 10.61 21.61
N LEU A 354 -20.47 9.53 20.96
CA LEU A 354 -21.16 8.87 19.83
C LEU A 354 -22.15 7.79 20.28
#